data_AF-A0A2S6M7Z6-F1
#
_entry.id   AF-A0A2S6M7Z6-F1
#
_cell.length_a   1.000
_cell.length_b   1.000
_cell.length_c   1.000
_cell.angle_alpha   90.00
_cell.angle_beta   90.00
_cell.angle_gamma   90.00
#
_symmetry.space_group_name_H-M   'P 1'
#
loop_
_entity.id
_entity.type
_entity.pdbx_description
1 polymer ?
#
loop_
_entity_poly.entity_id
_entity_poly.type
_entity_poly.pdbx_seq_one_letter_code
_entity_poly.pdbx_strand_id
1 'polypeptide(L)'
;HYWAHEGKGRGVSAQLWNIRDKIRDVDEIMTPARQATIGEAHPELVFWNLAGRVRLEPKTSAQGREQRVALLRARGFNKVERWLTLRHGTGIGRDDLIDACACAVAARDSTRRVGGEEIDPRGLRMEINY
;
A
#
# COMPACT_ATOMS: atom_id res chain seq x y z
N HIS A 1 9.28 -13.67 17.57
CA HIS A 1 9.73 -13.45 16.19
C HIS A 1 9.63 -11.98 15.77
N TYR A 2 8.43 -11.37 15.74
CA TYR A 2 8.23 -10.01 15.21
C TYR A 2 9.06 -8.89 15.85
N TRP A 3 9.30 -8.94 17.16
CA TRP A 3 9.92 -7.84 17.91
C TRP A 3 11.37 -8.10 18.31
N ALA A 4 11.98 -9.16 17.78
CA ALA A 4 13.34 -9.56 18.14
C ALA A 4 14.41 -8.58 17.63
N HIS A 5 14.11 -7.84 16.55
CA HIS A 5 15.01 -6.89 15.89
C HIS A 5 14.71 -5.42 16.22
N GLU A 6 13.61 -5.15 16.93
CA GLU A 6 13.32 -3.82 17.44
C GLU A 6 14.24 -3.59 18.64
N GLY A 7 15.24 -2.72 18.47
CA GLY A 7 16.30 -2.52 19.46
C GLY A 7 15.74 -2.32 20.88
N LYS A 8 16.26 -3.07 21.87
CA LYS A 8 15.87 -2.97 23.28
C LYS A 8 15.79 -1.48 23.69
N GLY A 9 14.62 -1.06 24.16
CA GLY A 9 14.38 0.32 24.62
C GLY A 9 13.80 1.29 23.57
N ARG A 10 13.48 0.82 22.36
CA ARG A 10 12.74 1.62 21.37
C ARG A 10 11.23 1.43 21.54
N GLY A 11 10.50 2.53 21.56
CA GLY A 11 9.05 2.54 21.59
C GLY A 11 8.48 2.23 20.21
N VAL A 12 7.47 1.35 20.16
CA VAL A 12 6.66 1.12 18.97
C VAL A 12 5.66 2.27 18.84
N SER A 13 5.40 2.74 17.61
CA SER A 13 4.38 3.79 17.42
C SER A 13 3.00 3.30 17.87
N ALA A 14 2.19 4.18 18.47
CA ALA A 14 0.84 3.81 18.91
C ALA A 14 -0.01 3.25 17.76
N GLN A 15 0.18 3.76 16.54
CA GLN A 15 -0.46 3.24 15.34
C GLN A 15 -0.06 1.79 15.04
N LEU A 16 1.25 1.49 14.99
CA LEU A 16 1.74 0.14 14.75
C LEU A 16 1.29 -0.83 15.85
N TRP A 17 1.33 -0.38 17.10
CA TRP A 17 0.85 -1.16 18.24
C TRP A 17 -0.64 -1.53 18.13
N ASN A 18 -1.47 -0.63 17.62
CA ASN A 18 -2.92 -0.85 17.49
C ASN A 18 -3.30 -1.75 16.31
N ILE A 19 -2.45 -1.88 15.29
CA ILE A 19 -2.68 -2.78 14.16
C ILE A 19 -1.90 -4.10 14.27
N ARG A 20 -1.08 -4.28 15.32
CA ARG A 20 -0.21 -5.46 15.52
C ARG A 20 -0.96 -6.79 15.37
N ASP A 21 -2.18 -6.87 15.92
CA ASP A 21 -2.96 -8.10 15.93
C ASP A 21 -3.46 -8.41 14.52
N LYS A 22 -3.79 -7.39 13.72
CA LYS A 22 -4.14 -7.56 12.31
C LYS A 22 -2.97 -7.95 11.42
N ILE A 23 -1.78 -7.42 11.70
CA ILE A 23 -0.56 -7.86 11.01
C ILE A 23 -0.29 -9.33 11.33
N ARG A 24 -0.41 -9.74 12.60
CA ARG A 24 -0.29 -11.15 13.01
C ARG A 24 -1.34 -12.02 12.31
N ASP A 25 -2.61 -11.62 12.31
CA ASP A 25 -3.69 -12.38 11.68
C ASP A 25 -3.40 -12.62 10.18
N VAL A 26 -2.91 -11.61 9.46
CA VAL A 26 -2.51 -11.74 8.05
C VAL A 26 -1.30 -12.65 7.91
N ASP A 27 -0.27 -12.45 8.72
CA ASP A 27 0.94 -13.28 8.66
C ASP A 27 0.59 -14.75 8.90
N GLU A 28 -0.19 -15.08 9.94
CA GLU A 28 -0.66 -16.43 10.28
C GLU A 28 -1.32 -17.15 9.10
N ILE A 29 -2.12 -16.46 8.30
CA ILE A 29 -2.77 -17.07 7.14
C ILE A 29 -1.87 -17.11 5.90
N MET A 30 -0.80 -16.33 5.79
CA MET A 30 0.02 -16.32 4.59
C MET A 30 0.85 -17.60 4.45
N THR A 31 0.91 -18.11 3.23
CA THR A 31 1.70 -19.28 2.81
C THR A 31 2.34 -19.01 1.46
N PRO A 32 3.40 -19.74 1.06
CA PRO A 32 4.01 -19.58 -0.26
C PRO A 32 3.01 -19.75 -1.42
N ALA A 33 2.04 -20.66 -1.26
CA ALA A 33 0.96 -20.87 -2.22
C ALA A 33 0.00 -19.67 -2.30
N ARG A 34 -0.39 -19.08 -1.15
CA ARG A 34 -1.22 -17.87 -1.12
C ARG A 34 -0.49 -16.65 -1.67
N GLN A 35 0.83 -16.58 -1.46
CA GLN A 35 1.68 -15.52 -2.00
C GLN A 35 1.77 -15.53 -3.54
N ALA A 36 1.29 -16.58 -4.21
CA ALA A 36 1.17 -16.59 -5.67
C ALA A 36 0.03 -15.69 -6.19
N THR A 37 -0.96 -15.38 -5.34
CA THR A 37 -2.15 -14.59 -5.71
C THR A 37 -2.42 -13.40 -4.79
N ILE A 38 -1.82 -13.38 -3.60
CA ILE A 38 -1.95 -12.32 -2.60
C ILE A 38 -0.57 -11.71 -2.40
N GLY A 39 -0.44 -10.41 -2.67
CA GLY A 39 0.81 -9.69 -2.56
C GLY A 39 0.68 -8.42 -1.74
N GLU A 40 1.77 -8.02 -1.09
CA GLU A 40 1.90 -6.69 -0.52
C GLU A 40 2.05 -5.66 -1.66
N ALA A 41 1.47 -4.47 -1.47
CA ALA A 41 1.56 -3.36 -2.40
C ALA A 41 1.79 -2.05 -1.65
N HIS A 42 2.55 -1.13 -2.24
CA HIS A 42 2.82 0.18 -1.66
C HIS A 42 2.34 1.31 -2.59
N PRO A 43 1.36 2.14 -2.18
CA PRO A 43 0.77 3.16 -3.04
C PRO A 43 1.77 4.09 -3.72
N GLU A 44 2.85 4.47 -3.03
CA GLU A 44 3.85 5.38 -3.61
C GLU A 44 4.65 4.71 -4.74
N LEU A 45 4.90 3.39 -4.67
CA LEU A 45 5.54 2.66 -5.77
C LEU A 45 4.59 2.51 -6.96
N VAL A 46 3.31 2.25 -6.67
CA VAL A 46 2.26 2.19 -7.70
C VAL A 46 2.20 3.52 -8.44
N PHE A 47 2.06 4.64 -7.72
CA PHE A 47 2.01 5.96 -8.35
C PHE A 47 3.29 6.31 -9.10
N TRP A 48 4.46 5.95 -8.58
CA TRP A 48 5.72 6.13 -9.29
C TRP A 48 5.74 5.37 -10.62
N ASN A 49 5.28 4.12 -10.63
CA ASN A 49 5.20 3.31 -11.85
C ASN A 49 4.15 3.87 -12.83
N LEU A 50 2.98 4.26 -12.34
CA LEU A 50 1.92 4.89 -13.13
C LEU A 50 2.36 6.23 -13.76
N ALA A 51 3.19 6.99 -13.05
CA ALA A 51 3.75 8.26 -13.52
C ALA A 51 4.93 8.11 -14.48
N GLY A 52 5.23 6.89 -14.97
CA GLY A 52 6.38 6.66 -15.84
C GLY A 52 7.71 6.82 -15.12
N ARG A 53 7.76 6.48 -13.83
CA ARG A 53 8.94 6.59 -12.94
C ARG A 53 9.39 8.01 -12.63
N VAL A 54 8.49 8.98 -12.82
CA VAL A 54 8.71 10.38 -12.44
C VAL A 54 8.24 10.58 -11.00
N ARG A 55 9.02 11.36 -10.23
CA ARG A 55 8.63 11.76 -8.87
C ARG A 55 7.44 12.72 -8.93
N LEU A 56 6.35 12.36 -8.27
CA LEU A 56 5.20 13.23 -8.08
C LEU A 56 5.45 14.25 -6.97
N GLU A 57 4.65 15.31 -6.98
CA GLU A 57 4.60 16.26 -5.87
C GLU A 57 4.13 15.55 -4.58
N PRO A 58 4.48 16.11 -3.40
CA PRO A 58 4.08 15.54 -2.11
C PRO A 58 2.57 15.26 -2.05
N LYS A 59 2.18 14.09 -1.51
CA LYS A 59 0.76 13.69 -1.47
C LYS A 59 -0.13 14.63 -0.64
N THR A 60 0.48 15.37 0.28
CA THR A 60 -0.19 16.38 1.09
C THR A 60 -0.54 17.64 0.29
N SER A 61 0.19 17.95 -0.78
CA SER A 61 -0.05 19.13 -1.62
C SER A 61 -1.30 18.97 -2.49
N ALA A 62 -1.89 20.08 -2.91
CA ALA A 62 -3.03 20.07 -3.82
C ALA A 62 -2.64 19.47 -5.18
N GLN A 63 -1.51 19.92 -5.73
CA GLN A 63 -0.97 19.45 -7.02
C GLN A 63 -0.64 17.95 -6.99
N GLY A 64 0.03 17.46 -5.94
CA GLY A 64 0.37 16.04 -5.79
C GLY A 64 -0.85 15.14 -5.72
N ARG A 65 -1.97 15.67 -5.22
CA ARG A 65 -3.25 14.96 -5.21
C ARG A 65 -3.90 14.92 -6.57
N GLU A 66 -3.96 16.05 -7.26
CA GLU A 66 -4.51 16.12 -8.62
C GLU A 66 -3.78 15.18 -9.57
N GLN A 67 -2.45 15.13 -9.49
CA GLN A 67 -1.62 14.18 -10.23
C GLN A 67 -2.04 12.73 -9.97
N ARG A 68 -2.19 12.33 -8.70
CA ARG A 68 -2.61 10.97 -8.32
C ARG A 68 -4.01 10.64 -8.82
N VAL A 69 -4.96 11.56 -8.66
CA VAL A 69 -6.35 11.38 -9.15
C VAL A 69 -6.37 11.23 -10.67
N ALA A 70 -5.60 12.04 -11.41
CA ALA A 70 -5.50 11.92 -12.87
C ALA A 70 -4.94 10.56 -13.31
N LEU A 71 -3.90 10.07 -12.63
CA LEU A 71 -3.34 8.73 -12.88
C LEU A 71 -4.34 7.61 -12.60
N LEU A 72 -5.09 7.70 -11.50
CA LEU A 72 -6.16 6.74 -11.18
C LEU A 72 -7.27 6.75 -12.24
N ARG A 73 -7.68 7.93 -12.70
CA ARG A 73 -8.69 8.08 -13.75
C ARG A 73 -8.26 7.39 -15.04
N ALA A 74 -7.00 7.55 -15.43
CA ALA A 74 -6.41 6.86 -16.59
C ALA A 74 -6.40 5.32 -16.44
N ARG A 75 -6.57 4.79 -15.22
CA ARG A 75 -6.68 3.36 -14.91
C ARG A 75 -8.12 2.88 -14.67
N GLY A 76 -9.10 3.71 -14.99
CA GLY A 76 -10.53 3.36 -14.94
C GLY A 76 -11.25 3.78 -13.65
N PHE A 77 -10.56 4.41 -12.70
CA PHE A 77 -11.19 4.97 -11.50
C PHE A 77 -11.78 6.35 -11.79
N ASN A 78 -12.92 6.38 -12.50
CA ASN A 78 -13.58 7.61 -12.96
C ASN A 78 -14.49 8.29 -11.93
N LYS A 79 -14.61 7.72 -10.72
CA LYS A 79 -15.48 8.22 -9.64
C LYS A 79 -14.70 8.69 -8.41
N VAL A 80 -13.37 8.78 -8.47
CA VAL A 80 -12.53 9.10 -7.31
C VAL A 80 -12.96 10.40 -6.66
N GLU A 81 -13.22 11.44 -7.45
CA GLU A 81 -13.66 12.76 -6.99
C GLU A 81 -15.02 12.68 -6.30
N ARG A 82 -15.95 11.91 -6.85
CA ARG A 82 -17.25 11.66 -6.21
C ARG A 82 -17.07 10.96 -4.88
N TRP A 83 -16.23 9.92 -4.80
CA TRP A 83 -15.99 9.22 -3.55
C TRP A 83 -15.26 10.08 -2.53
N LEU A 84 -14.38 10.98 -2.98
CA LEU A 84 -13.83 12.02 -2.13
C LEU A 84 -14.96 12.85 -1.53
N THR A 85 -15.90 13.38 -2.30
CA THR A 85 -17.04 14.11 -1.72
C THR A 85 -17.87 13.27 -0.74
N LEU A 86 -18.09 11.99 -1.05
CA LEU A 86 -18.91 11.10 -0.20
C LEU A 86 -18.22 10.63 1.09
N ARG A 87 -16.89 10.66 1.17
CA ARG A 87 -16.17 10.23 2.38
C ARG A 87 -16.30 11.21 3.56
N HIS A 88 -16.79 12.43 3.32
CA HIS A 88 -16.87 13.43 4.38
C HIS A 88 -17.77 12.92 5.53
N GLY A 89 -17.25 12.95 6.76
CA GLY A 89 -17.94 12.43 7.94
C GLY A 89 -17.77 10.94 8.22
N THR A 90 -17.06 10.17 7.38
CA THR A 90 -16.84 8.73 7.60
C THR A 90 -15.60 8.40 8.43
N GLY A 91 -14.74 9.39 8.69
CA GLY A 91 -13.42 9.19 9.30
C GLY A 91 -12.33 8.73 8.34
N ILE A 92 -12.65 8.47 7.06
CA ILE A 92 -11.68 8.06 6.04
C ILE A 92 -10.88 9.27 5.55
N GLY A 93 -9.55 9.18 5.66
CA GLY A 93 -8.64 10.19 5.12
C GLY A 93 -8.74 10.25 3.59
N ARG A 94 -8.47 11.45 3.06
CA ARG A 94 -8.40 11.65 1.61
C ARG A 94 -7.34 10.79 0.95
N ASP A 95 -6.18 10.72 1.59
CA ASP A 95 -5.04 10.00 1.08
C ASP A 95 -5.29 8.48 1.21
N ASP A 96 -5.96 8.02 2.28
CA ASP A 96 -6.35 6.61 2.45
C ASP A 96 -7.24 6.11 1.29
N LEU A 97 -8.20 6.93 0.84
CA LEU A 97 -9.07 6.57 -0.28
C LEU A 97 -8.27 6.47 -1.60
N ILE A 98 -7.36 7.42 -1.83
CA ILE A 98 -6.52 7.46 -3.03
C ILE A 98 -5.53 6.29 -3.03
N ASP A 99 -4.92 6.02 -1.88
CA ASP A 99 -3.96 4.93 -1.66
C ASP A 99 -4.64 3.56 -1.82
N ALA A 100 -5.87 3.39 -1.33
CA ALA A 100 -6.67 2.19 -1.56
C ALA A 100 -6.96 1.95 -3.05
N CYS A 101 -7.27 3.02 -3.81
CA CYS A 101 -7.44 2.90 -5.27
C CYS A 101 -6.14 2.49 -5.95
N ALA A 102 -4.98 3.02 -5.53
CA ALA A 102 -3.69 2.60 -6.05
C ALA A 102 -3.40 1.11 -5.75
N CYS A 103 -3.64 0.64 -4.52
CA CYS A 103 -3.50 -0.78 -4.20
C CYS A 103 -4.43 -1.66 -5.05
N ALA A 104 -5.65 -1.19 -5.36
CA ALA A 104 -6.55 -1.91 -6.26
C ALA A 104 -6.03 -1.94 -7.71
N VAL A 105 -5.37 -0.89 -8.20
CA VAL A 105 -4.65 -0.93 -9.49
C VAL A 105 -3.55 -1.98 -9.46
N ALA A 106 -2.73 -2.02 -8.40
CA ALA A 106 -1.67 -3.01 -8.28
C ALA A 106 -2.23 -4.44 -8.26
N ALA A 107 -3.28 -4.70 -7.48
CA ALA A 107 -3.92 -6.00 -7.43
C ALA A 107 -4.47 -6.47 -8.79
N ARG A 108 -4.90 -5.54 -9.65
CA ARG A 108 -5.45 -5.84 -10.97
C ARG A 108 -4.38 -6.00 -12.06
N ASP A 109 -3.38 -5.12 -12.06
CA ASP A 109 -2.51 -4.89 -13.22
C ASP A 109 -1.01 -5.10 -12.95
N SER A 110 -0.59 -5.28 -11.69
CA SER A 110 0.84 -5.31 -11.36
C SER A 110 1.53 -6.52 -11.99
N THR A 111 2.70 -6.24 -12.57
CA THR A 111 3.61 -7.25 -13.14
C THR A 111 5.03 -7.02 -12.65
N ARG A 112 5.21 -6.06 -11.76
CA ARG A 112 6.50 -5.64 -11.22
C ARG A 112 6.49 -5.78 -9.71
N ARG A 113 7.68 -6.07 -9.19
CA ARG A 113 7.96 -6.10 -7.78
C ARG A 113 9.31 -5.47 -7.50
N VAL A 114 9.51 -5.04 -6.26
CA VAL A 114 10.83 -4.78 -5.68
C VAL A 114 11.09 -5.83 -4.59
N GLY A 115 12.34 -6.29 -4.49
CA GLY A 115 12.70 -7.39 -3.60
C GLY A 115 12.35 -8.76 -4.18
N GLY A 116 12.15 -9.73 -3.30
CA GLY A 116 11.82 -11.12 -3.62
C GLY A 116 13.00 -12.10 -3.63
N GLU A 117 14.23 -11.60 -3.45
CA GLU A 117 15.44 -12.43 -3.29
C GLU A 117 15.58 -12.97 -1.86
N GLU A 118 15.11 -12.19 -0.87
CA GLU A 118 15.10 -12.60 0.53
C GLU A 118 13.81 -13.35 0.86
N ILE A 119 13.96 -14.45 1.61
CA ILE A 119 12.88 -15.30 2.07
C ILE A 119 12.84 -15.22 3.60
N ASP A 120 11.67 -14.93 4.14
CA ASP A 120 11.48 -14.88 5.59
C ASP A 120 11.48 -16.29 6.22
N PRO A 121 11.52 -16.42 7.57
CA PRO A 121 11.48 -17.71 8.25
C PRO A 121 10.23 -18.57 7.97
N ARG A 122 9.19 -18.00 7.37
CA ARG A 122 7.95 -18.70 6.99
C ARG A 122 7.95 -19.15 5.52
N GLY A 123 9.02 -18.87 4.78
CA GLY A 123 9.13 -19.22 3.36
C GLY A 123 8.46 -18.19 2.44
N LEU A 124 8.10 -17.01 2.94
CA LEU A 124 7.50 -15.94 2.14
C LEU A 124 8.59 -15.06 1.55
N ARG A 125 8.43 -14.68 0.28
CA ARG A 125 9.30 -13.71 -0.38
C ARG A 125 9.09 -12.32 0.23
N MET A 126 10.16 -11.63 0.58
CA MET A 126 10.08 -10.22 1.00
C MET A 126 10.00 -9.34 -0.25
N GLU A 127 8.77 -9.04 -0.70
CA GLU A 127 8.50 -8.34 -1.96
C GLU A 127 7.33 -7.36 -1.86
N ILE A 128 7.39 -6.27 -2.63
CA ILE A 128 6.30 -5.31 -2.77
C ILE A 128 5.94 -5.18 -4.26
N ASN A 129 4.66 -5.38 -4.59
CA ASN A 129 4.11 -5.33 -5.94
C ASN A 129 3.61 -3.94 -6.31
N TYR A 130 3.76 -3.55 -7.58
CA TYR A 130 3.33 -2.23 -8.10
C TYR A 130 3.20 -2.14 -9.63
#